data_AF-A0A1Y4TMS5-F1
#
_entry.id   AF-A0A1Y4TMS5-F1
#
_cell.length_a   1.000
_cell.length_b   1.000
_cell.length_c   1.000
_cell.angle_alpha   90.00
_cell.angle_beta   90.00
_cell.angle_gamma   90.00
#
_symmetry.space_group_name_H-M   'P 1'
#
loop_
_entity.id
_entity.type
_entity.pdbx_description
1 polymer ?
#
loop_
_entity_poly.entity_id
_entity_poly.type
_entity_poly.pdbx_seq_one_letter_code
_entity_poly.pdbx_strand_id
1 'polypeptide(L)'
;MQRISVALVILLFIAAAVLAGTVFLDRFAQTADAGFEQILTAGDEGQFAEAQALLGELQDYLKRCEPWLALIVRRDQLGQARTALAGIQPYLAADYWADGKLELLRAQEQLRAVLHLYRQVF
;
A
#
# COMPACT_ATOMS: atom_id res chain seq x y z
N MET A 1 -14.97 -40.75 12.24
CA MET A 1 -13.95 -39.81 12.78
C MET A 1 -13.10 -39.13 11.71
N GLN A 2 -12.76 -39.78 10.59
CA GLN A 2 -11.98 -39.17 9.49
C GLN A 2 -12.55 -37.83 8.95
N ARG A 3 -13.88 -37.69 8.86
CA ARG A 3 -14.53 -36.45 8.40
C ARG A 3 -14.31 -35.25 9.34
N ILE A 4 -14.20 -35.49 10.64
CA ILE A 4 -13.96 -34.44 11.65
C ILE A 4 -12.50 -33.99 11.58
N SER A 5 -11.57 -34.93 11.41
CA SER A 5 -10.15 -34.62 11.23
C SER A 5 -9.90 -33.78 9.97
N VAL A 6 -10.56 -34.09 8.86
CA VAL A 6 -10.46 -33.30 7.61
C VAL A 6 -11.02 -31.89 7.80
N ALA A 7 -12.17 -31.74 8.45
CA ALA A 7 -12.74 -30.42 8.74
C ALA A 7 -11.82 -29.55 9.62
N LEU A 8 -11.17 -30.17 10.61
CA LEU A 8 -10.24 -29.50 11.53
C LEU A 8 -8.97 -29.04 10.81
N VAL A 9 -8.45 -29.85 9.87
CA VAL A 9 -7.31 -29.46 9.02
C VAL A 9 -7.68 -28.30 8.09
N ILE A 10 -8.87 -28.30 7.50
CA ILE A 10 -9.35 -27.20 6.66
C ILE A 10 -9.48 -25.91 7.48
N LEU A 11 -10.04 -26.00 8.69
CA LEU A 11 -10.16 -24.86 9.61
C LEU A 11 -8.78 -24.29 9.99
N LEU A 12 -7.82 -25.15 10.33
CA LEU A 12 -6.45 -24.73 10.62
C LEU A 12 -5.79 -24.07 9.42
N PHE A 13 -6.01 -24.59 8.22
CA PHE A 13 -5.50 -24.00 6.99
C PHE A 13 -6.07 -22.61 6.73
N ILE A 14 -7.38 -22.43 6.90
CA ILE A 14 -8.04 -21.11 6.77
C ILE A 14 -7.50 -20.15 7.82
N ALA A 15 -7.37 -20.56 9.08
CA ALA A 15 -6.83 -19.73 10.15
C ALA A 15 -5.38 -19.30 9.86
N ALA A 16 -4.55 -20.21 9.37
CA ALA A 16 -3.17 -19.91 8.96
C ALA A 16 -3.13 -18.93 7.76
N ALA A 17 -4.03 -19.10 6.78
CA ALA A 17 -4.12 -18.20 5.63
C ALA A 17 -4.55 -16.78 6.05
N VAL A 18 -5.50 -16.66 6.98
CA VAL A 18 -5.92 -15.36 7.53
C VAL A 18 -4.76 -14.68 8.27
N LEU A 19 -4.05 -15.41 9.13
CA LEU A 19 -2.86 -14.89 9.83
C LEU A 19 -1.76 -14.45 8.87
N ALA A 20 -1.51 -15.23 7.82
CA ALA A 20 -0.54 -14.85 6.79
C ALA A 20 -0.99 -13.58 6.05
N GLY A 21 -2.28 -13.46 5.75
CA GLY A 21 -2.88 -12.27 5.11
C GLY A 21 -2.76 -11.01 5.96
N THR A 22 -3.02 -11.10 7.28
CA THR A 22 -2.89 -9.94 8.18
C THR A 22 -1.45 -9.50 8.35
N VAL A 23 -0.52 -10.43 8.52
CA VAL A 23 0.93 -10.12 8.59
C VAL A 23 1.42 -9.50 7.29
N PHE A 24 1.00 -10.02 6.14
CA PHE A 24 1.32 -9.44 4.84
C PHE A 24 0.80 -8.01 4.72
N LEU A 25 -0.45 -7.75 5.13
CA LEU A 25 -1.07 -6.43 5.05
C LEU A 25 -0.35 -5.41 5.95
N ASP A 26 0.00 -5.80 7.17
CA ASP A 26 0.73 -4.94 8.11
C ASP A 26 2.14 -4.59 7.57
N ARG A 27 2.84 -5.58 7.00
CA ARG A 27 4.16 -5.34 6.38
C ARG A 27 4.06 -4.46 5.14
N PHE A 28 3.03 -4.66 4.33
CA PHE A 28 2.74 -3.82 3.18
C PHE A 28 2.48 -2.37 3.61
N ALA A 29 1.60 -2.17 4.58
CA ALA A 29 1.27 -0.85 5.11
C ALA A 29 2.51 -0.11 5.62
N GLN A 30 3.34 -0.78 6.43
CA GLN A 30 4.59 -0.21 6.96
C GLN A 30 5.56 0.19 5.84
N THR A 31 5.73 -0.68 4.83
CA THR A 31 6.65 -0.42 3.71
C THR A 31 6.16 0.74 2.86
N ALA A 32 4.85 0.80 2.58
CA ALA A 32 4.25 1.88 1.81
C ALA A 32 4.35 3.22 2.55
N ASP A 33 4.03 3.26 3.84
CA ASP A 33 4.14 4.47 4.68
C ASP A 33 5.58 4.97 4.75
N ALA A 34 6.55 4.08 4.94
CA ALA A 34 7.97 4.45 4.91
C ALA A 34 8.38 5.03 3.55
N GLY A 35 7.86 4.48 2.44
CA GLY A 35 8.09 5.02 1.10
C GLY A 35 7.54 6.45 0.95
N PHE A 36 6.32 6.72 1.43
CA PHE A 36 5.77 8.08 1.43
C PHE A 36 6.60 9.05 2.26
N GLU A 37 7.01 8.66 3.47
CA GLU A 37 7.85 9.50 4.33
C GLU A 37 9.21 9.83 3.70
N GLN A 38 9.83 8.86 3.01
CA GLN A 38 11.08 9.09 2.29
C GLN A 38 10.91 10.09 1.15
N ILE A 39 9.84 9.97 0.35
CA ILE A 39 9.54 10.93 -0.73
C ILE A 39 9.29 12.34 -0.15
N LEU A 40 8.54 12.44 0.95
CA LEU A 40 8.27 13.70 1.64
C LEU A 40 9.55 14.35 2.16
N THR A 41 10.43 13.55 2.77
CA THR A 41 11.72 14.03 3.30
C THR A 41 12.62 14.53 2.17
N ALA A 42 12.80 13.73 1.11
CA ALA A 42 13.60 14.11 -0.05
C ALA A 42 13.07 15.40 -0.71
N GLY A 43 11.75 15.55 -0.85
CA GLY A 43 11.16 16.78 -1.40
C GLY A 43 11.31 18.00 -0.49
N ASP A 44 11.16 17.85 0.83
CA ASP A 44 11.39 18.93 1.80
C ASP A 44 12.88 19.36 1.85
N GLU A 45 13.81 18.45 1.57
CA GLU A 45 15.24 18.72 1.41
C GLU A 45 15.62 19.29 0.02
N GLY A 46 14.65 19.43 -0.89
CA GLY A 46 14.87 19.90 -2.25
C GLY A 46 15.51 18.87 -3.19
N GLN A 47 15.62 17.61 -2.77
CA GLN A 47 16.18 16.49 -3.54
C GLN A 47 15.11 15.89 -4.48
N PHE A 48 14.58 16.69 -5.40
CA PHE A 48 13.44 16.30 -6.23
C PHE A 48 13.72 15.09 -7.15
N ALA A 49 14.96 14.93 -7.62
CA ALA A 49 15.36 13.76 -8.41
C ALA A 49 15.28 12.46 -7.58
N GLU A 50 15.66 12.53 -6.31
CA GLU A 50 15.56 11.41 -5.37
C GLU A 50 14.10 11.13 -5.02
N ALA A 51 13.31 12.17 -4.75
CA ALA A 51 11.87 12.03 -4.52
C ALA A 51 11.15 11.35 -5.70
N GLN A 52 11.54 11.66 -6.95
CA GLN A 52 11.00 10.99 -8.14
C GLN A 52 11.42 9.52 -8.25
N ALA A 53 12.67 9.20 -7.93
CA ALA A 53 13.14 7.82 -7.91
C ALA A 53 12.38 6.99 -6.86
N LEU A 54 12.26 7.52 -5.64
CA LEU A 54 11.51 6.91 -4.53
C LEU A 54 10.02 6.73 -4.87
N LEU A 55 9.41 7.70 -5.55
CA LEU A 55 8.04 7.56 -6.05
C LEU A 55 7.93 6.40 -7.05
N GLY A 56 8.90 6.25 -7.96
CA GLY A 56 8.97 5.13 -8.89
C GLY A 56 9.08 3.78 -8.17
N GLU A 57 9.96 3.67 -7.17
CA GLU A 57 10.12 2.47 -6.35
C GLU A 57 8.83 2.09 -5.60
N LEU A 58 8.15 3.09 -5.03
CA LEU A 58 6.86 2.90 -4.35
C LEU A 58 5.79 2.41 -5.33
N GLN A 59 5.71 2.99 -6.54
CA GLN A 59 4.78 2.53 -7.58
C GLN A 59 5.05 1.08 -7.99
N ASP A 60 6.32 0.71 -8.17
CA ASP A 60 6.72 -0.66 -8.52
C ASP A 60 6.46 -1.64 -7.38
N TYR A 61 6.63 -1.22 -6.13
CA TYR A 61 6.24 -2.00 -4.97
C TYR A 61 4.72 -2.27 -4.94
N LEU A 62 3.91 -1.22 -5.07
CA LEU A 62 2.44 -1.33 -5.16
C LEU A 62 2.01 -2.27 -6.29
N LYS A 63 2.62 -2.15 -7.48
CA LYS A 63 2.33 -3.00 -8.64
C LYS A 63 2.68 -4.47 -8.40
N ARG A 64 3.81 -4.77 -7.73
CA ARG A 64 4.21 -6.14 -7.37
C ARG A 64 3.27 -6.76 -6.33
N CYS A 65 2.79 -5.95 -5.39
CA CYS A 65 1.89 -6.41 -4.33
C CYS A 65 0.41 -6.45 -4.75
N GLU A 66 0.02 -5.77 -5.84
CA GLU A 66 -1.36 -5.66 -6.34
C GLU A 66 -2.10 -7.02 -6.44
N PRO A 67 -1.52 -8.10 -7.00
CA PRO A 67 -2.23 -9.38 -7.10
C PRO A 67 -2.57 -9.99 -5.74
N TRP A 68 -1.70 -9.81 -4.75
CA TRP A 68 -1.88 -10.31 -3.40
C TRP A 68 -2.86 -9.46 -2.62
N LEU A 69 -2.76 -8.13 -2.75
CA LEU A 69 -3.71 -7.20 -2.16
C LEU A 69 -5.11 -7.40 -2.75
N ALA A 70 -5.24 -7.75 -4.03
CA ALA A 70 -6.54 -8.00 -4.66
C ALA A 70 -7.29 -9.23 -4.10
N LEU A 71 -6.59 -10.13 -3.37
CA LEU A 71 -7.23 -11.24 -2.65
C LEU A 71 -7.87 -10.79 -1.32
N ILE A 72 -7.48 -9.62 -0.83
CA ILE A 72 -7.76 -9.10 0.51
C ILE A 72 -8.66 -7.86 0.43
N VAL A 73 -8.37 -7.00 -0.54
CA VAL A 73 -8.94 -5.67 -0.77
C VAL A 73 -9.60 -5.63 -2.14
N ARG A 74 -10.67 -4.85 -2.29
CA ARG A 74 -11.33 -4.71 -3.60
C ARG A 74 -10.38 -4.05 -4.62
N ARG A 75 -10.29 -4.67 -5.80
CA ARG A 75 -9.35 -4.29 -6.87
C ARG A 75 -9.57 -2.87 -7.41
N ASP A 76 -10.79 -2.37 -7.35
CA ASP A 76 -11.14 -1.00 -7.75
C ASP A 76 -10.48 0.07 -6.87
N GLN A 77 -10.44 -0.17 -5.56
CA GLN A 77 -9.82 0.75 -4.59
C GLN A 77 -8.29 0.81 -4.74
N LEU A 78 -7.66 -0.34 -4.97
CA LEU A 78 -6.22 -0.43 -5.25
C LEU A 78 -5.85 0.27 -6.57
N GLY A 79 -6.68 0.11 -7.61
CA GLY A 79 -6.48 0.79 -8.89
C GLY A 79 -6.57 2.31 -8.78
N GLN A 80 -7.49 2.83 -7.97
CA GLN A 80 -7.62 4.27 -7.70
C GLN A 80 -6.38 4.81 -6.98
N ALA A 81 -5.92 4.16 -5.92
CA ALA A 81 -4.72 4.57 -5.19
C ALA A 81 -3.48 4.60 -6.10
N ARG A 82 -3.31 3.59 -6.96
CA ARG A 82 -2.20 3.54 -7.94
C ARG A 82 -2.27 4.68 -8.95
N THR A 83 -3.48 4.98 -9.44
CA THR A 83 -3.69 6.04 -10.43
C THR A 83 -3.41 7.42 -9.82
N ALA A 84 -3.85 7.65 -8.58
CA ALA A 84 -3.51 8.86 -7.84
C ALA A 84 -2.00 9.02 -7.72
N LEU A 85 -1.29 7.96 -7.30
CA LEU A 85 0.17 7.97 -7.14
C LEU A 85 0.93 8.27 -8.44
N ALA A 86 0.47 7.71 -9.56
CA ALA A 86 1.06 7.98 -10.87
C ALA A 86 0.88 9.45 -11.32
N GLY A 87 -0.21 10.10 -10.89
CA GLY A 87 -0.51 11.49 -11.18
C GLY A 87 0.36 12.50 -10.42
N ILE A 88 1.13 12.08 -9.40
CA ILE A 88 1.94 12.95 -8.55
C ILE A 88 3.25 13.36 -9.22
N GLN A 89 3.76 12.53 -10.13
CA GLN A 89 5.09 12.70 -10.74
C GLN A 89 5.37 14.12 -11.31
N PRO A 90 4.43 14.81 -11.99
CA PRO A 90 4.63 16.17 -12.49
C PRO A 90 4.83 17.22 -11.41
N TYR A 91 4.34 16.96 -10.18
CA TYR A 91 4.39 17.88 -9.05
C TYR A 91 5.66 17.73 -8.21
N LEU A 92 6.50 16.72 -8.49
CA LEU A 92 7.80 16.51 -7.84
C LEU A 92 8.88 17.42 -8.46
N ALA A 93 8.68 18.73 -8.33
CA ALA A 93 9.61 19.77 -8.75
C ALA A 93 9.52 20.96 -7.78
N ALA A 94 10.59 21.77 -7.72
CA ALA A 94 10.68 22.90 -6.79
C ALA A 94 9.47 23.84 -6.85
N ASP A 95 9.02 24.17 -8.07
CA ASP A 95 7.93 25.13 -8.30
C ASP A 95 6.56 24.61 -7.87
N TYR A 96 6.41 23.29 -7.74
CA TYR A 96 5.11 22.63 -7.48
C TYR A 96 5.13 21.75 -6.22
N TRP A 97 6.20 21.80 -5.42
CA TRP A 97 6.40 20.90 -4.29
C TRP A 97 5.28 21.00 -3.24
N ALA A 98 4.78 22.21 -2.97
CA ALA A 98 3.70 22.39 -2.01
C ALA A 98 2.42 21.61 -2.41
N ASP A 99 2.07 21.64 -3.70
CA ASP A 99 0.95 20.89 -4.25
C ASP A 99 1.26 19.38 -4.29
N GLY A 100 2.46 19.01 -4.73
CA GLY A 100 2.91 17.62 -4.76
C GLY A 100 2.90 16.96 -3.38
N LYS A 101 3.31 17.69 -2.34
CA LYS A 101 3.26 17.27 -0.94
C LYS A 101 1.83 17.00 -0.48
N LEU A 102 0.89 17.88 -0.82
CA LEU A 102 -0.52 17.69 -0.48
C LEU A 102 -1.09 16.45 -1.16
N GLU A 103 -0.78 16.24 -2.44
CA GLU A 103 -1.22 15.06 -3.20
C GLU A 103 -0.59 13.76 -2.68
N LEU A 104 0.69 13.78 -2.27
CA LEU A 104 1.34 12.65 -1.58
C LEU A 104 0.63 12.28 -0.29
N LEU A 105 0.33 13.27 0.56
CA LEU A 105 -0.38 13.04 1.82
C LEU A 105 -1.80 12.49 1.58
N ARG A 106 -2.51 13.00 0.56
CA ARG A 106 -3.81 12.46 0.15
C ARG A 106 -3.71 11.02 -0.32
N ALA A 107 -2.73 10.69 -1.15
CA ALA A 107 -2.53 9.35 -1.64
C ALA A 107 -2.16 8.37 -0.51
N GLN A 108 -1.33 8.81 0.44
CA GLN A 108 -0.99 8.04 1.64
C GLN A 108 -2.24 7.75 2.48
N GLU A 109 -3.06 8.77 2.76
CA GLU A 109 -4.26 8.61 3.58
C GLU A 109 -5.30 7.73 2.88
N GLN A 110 -5.46 7.86 1.55
CA GLN A 110 -6.32 6.98 0.77
C GLN A 110 -5.85 5.53 0.85
N LEU A 111 -4.54 5.27 0.76
CA LEU A 111 -4.00 3.93 0.91
C LEU A 111 -4.25 3.39 2.32
N ARG A 112 -4.02 4.18 3.36
CA ARG A 112 -4.32 3.80 4.76
C ARG A 112 -5.79 3.48 4.96
N ALA A 113 -6.71 4.30 4.44
CA ALA A 113 -8.14 4.07 4.55
C ALA A 113 -8.56 2.74 3.90
N VAL A 114 -8.02 2.44 2.71
CA VAL A 114 -8.25 1.18 2.00
C VAL A 114 -7.76 -0.02 2.79
N LEU A 115 -6.59 0.09 3.44
CA LEU A 115 -6.02 -0.96 4.27
C LEU A 115 -6.75 -1.12 5.62
N HIS A 116 -7.22 -0.02 6.20
CA HIS A 116 -7.88 -0.03 7.51
C HIS A 116 -9.25 -0.72 7.47
N LEU A 117 -9.98 -0.63 6.35
CA LEU A 117 -11.25 -1.35 6.16
C LEU A 117 -11.12 -2.87 6.35
N TYR A 118 -9.96 -3.45 6.04
CA TYR A 118 -9.72 -4.88 6.26
C TYR A 118 -9.39 -5.21 7.72
N ARG A 119 -8.70 -4.31 8.43
CA ARG A 119 -8.32 -4.47 9.84
C ARG A 119 -9.50 -4.41 10.82
N GLN A 120 -10.67 -3.94 10.37
CA GLN A 120 -11.89 -3.94 11.18
C GLN A 120 -12.72 -5.22 11.01
N VAL A 121 -12.46 -6.02 9.98
CA VAL A 121 -13.22 -7.24 9.65
C VAL A 121 -12.62 -8.49 10.29
N PHE A 122 -11.33 -8.45 10.64
CA PHE A 122 -10.58 -9.53 11.27
C PHE A 122 -9.89 -9.04 12.55
#